data_AF-A0A2A4QDV9-F1
#
_entry.id   AF-A0A2A4QDV9-F1
#
_cell.length_a   1.000
_cell.length_b   1.000
_cell.length_c   1.000
_cell.angle_alpha   90.00
_cell.angle_beta   90.00
_cell.angle_gamma   90.00
#
_symmetry.space_group_name_H-M   'P 1'
#
loop_
_entity.id
_entity.type
_entity.pdbx_description
1 polymer ?
#
loop_
_entity_poly.entity_id
_entity_poly.type
_entity_poly.pdbx_seq_one_letter_code
_entity_poly.pdbx_strand_id
1 'polypeptide(L)' 'MGYKTKIQKVQRPTNKSFYVNMPAAIAEALEVEKGEEFEWTVEDKNTLVLKRVNPLEINTRTNSK' A
#
# COMPACT_ATOMS: atom_id res chain seq x y z
N MET A 1 -3.75 11.74 -9.37
CA MET A 1 -3.65 12.53 -8.13
C MET A 1 -3.22 11.58 -7.01
N GLY A 2 -2.06 11.78 -6.40
CA GLY A 2 -1.56 10.92 -5.32
C GLY A 2 -1.95 11.45 -3.94
N TYR A 3 -2.10 10.57 -2.96
CA TYR A 3 -2.33 10.96 -1.57
C TYR A 3 -1.00 11.12 -0.85
N LYS A 4 -0.73 12.32 -0.35
CA LYS A 4 0.48 12.58 0.43
C LYS A 4 0.30 12.09 1.86
N THR A 5 1.22 11.26 2.33
CA THR A 5 1.27 10.81 3.73
C THR A 5 2.61 11.20 4.34
N LYS A 6 2.65 11.28 5.68
CA LYS A 6 3.88 11.54 6.42
C LYS A 6 4.40 10.22 6.97
N ILE A 7 5.70 10.00 6.82
CA ILE A 7 6.39 8.91 7.53
C ILE A 7 6.53 9.35 8.99
N GLN A 8 6.01 8.53 9.90
CA GLN A 8 6.13 8.73 11.33
C GLN A 8 7.30 7.90 11.84
N LYS A 9 8.25 8.54 12.53
CA LYS A 9 9.34 7.86 13.20
C LYS A 9 9.02 7.74 14.68
N VAL A 10 8.93 6.52 15.18
CA VAL A 10 8.82 6.22 16.60
C VAL A 10 10.16 5.71 17.09
N GLN A 11 10.82 6.52 17.92
CA GLN A 11 12.13 6.22 18.49
C GLN A 11 11.96 5.85 19.97
N ARG A 12 12.34 4.63 20.32
CA ARG A 12 12.43 4.16 21.71
C ARG A 12 13.91 3.89 22.04
N PRO A 13 14.29 3.73 23.32
CA PRO A 13 15.68 3.42 23.69
C PRO A 13 16.21 2.14 23.03
N THR A 14 15.34 1.14 22.83
CA THR A 14 15.69 -0.19 22.32
C THR A 14 15.24 -0.46 20.89
N ASN A 15 14.42 0.41 20.28
CA ASN A 15 13.83 0.14 18.96
C ASN A 15 13.60 1.42 18.15
N LYS A 16 13.69 1.28 16.82
CA LYS A 16 13.34 2.29 15.83
C LYS A 16 12.28 1.71 14.91
N SER A 17 11.10 2.29 14.92
CA SER A 17 10.02 1.89 14.01
C SER A 17 9.61 3.08 13.15
N PHE A 18 9.35 2.81 11.88
CA PHE A 18 8.81 3.79 10.94
C PHE A 18 7.44 3.32 10.50
N TYR A 19 6.46 4.22 10.55
CA TYR A 19 5.09 3.94 10.16
C TYR A 19 4.69 4.85 9.01
N VAL A 20 3.95 4.29 8.07
CA VAL A 20 3.23 5.02 7.04
C VAL A 20 1.80 4.51 7.05
N ASN A 21 0.83 5.44 7.08
CA ASN A 21 -0.58 5.08 7.07
C ASN A 21 -1.04 4.92 5.63
N MET A 22 -1.88 3.91 5.38
CA MET A 22 -2.65 3.82 4.13
C MET A 22 -3.85 4.77 4.22
N PRO A 23 -3.98 5.76 3.32
CA PRO A 23 -5.14 6.65 3.31
C PRO A 23 -6.44 5.87 3.09
N ALA A 24 -7.51 6.22 3.81
CA ALA A 24 -8.81 5.55 3.67
C ALA A 24 -9.31 5.52 2.22
N ALA A 25 -9.20 6.63 1.50
CA ALA A 25 -9.61 6.70 0.09
C ALA A 25 -8.79 5.79 -0.85
N ILE A 26 -7.54 5.45 -0.50
CA ILE A 26 -6.77 4.45 -1.26
C ILE A 26 -7.23 3.04 -0.90
N ALA A 27 -7.44 2.76 0.40
CA ALA A 27 -7.94 1.46 0.85
C ALA A 27 -9.31 1.13 0.26
N GLU A 28 -10.23 2.11 0.24
CA GLU A 28 -11.56 2.00 -0.37
C GLU A 28 -11.47 1.79 -1.88
N ALA A 29 -10.64 2.57 -2.59
CA ALA A 29 -10.48 2.43 -4.04
C ALA A 29 -9.83 1.10 -4.45
N LEU A 30 -9.04 0.50 -3.56
CA LEU A 30 -8.43 -0.81 -3.75
C LEU A 30 -9.33 -1.96 -3.26
N GLU A 31 -10.48 -1.67 -2.66
CA GLU A 31 -11.38 -2.65 -2.03
C GLU A 31 -10.62 -3.54 -1.03
N VAL A 32 -9.81 -2.91 -0.17
CA VAL A 32 -9.00 -3.64 0.83
C VAL A 32 -9.89 -4.24 1.90
N GLU A 33 -9.82 -5.56 2.05
CA GLU A 33 -10.49 -6.27 3.14
C GLU A 33 -9.63 -6.36 4.40
N LYS A 34 -10.29 -6.57 5.54
CA LYS A 34 -9.61 -6.72 6.83
C LYS A 34 -8.72 -7.97 6.82
N GLY A 35 -7.43 -7.77 7.07
CA GLY A 35 -6.47 -8.87 7.21
C GLY A 35 -5.76 -9.26 5.92
N GLU A 36 -5.99 -8.52 4.82
CA GLU A 36 -5.22 -8.70 3.59
C GLU A 36 -3.75 -8.35 3.76
N GLU A 37 -2.90 -9.10 3.07
CA GLU A 37 -1.46 -8.90 3.08
C GLU A 37 -1.00 -8.15 1.83
N PHE A 38 -0.14 -7.16 2.09
CA PHE A 38 0.55 -6.40 1.06
C PHE A 38 2.05 -6.42 1.33
N GLU A 39 2.83 -6.47 0.25
CA GLU A 39 4.29 -6.44 0.30
C GLU A 39 4.83 -5.10 -0.21
N TRP A 40 5.76 -4.52 0.55
CA TRP A 40 6.54 -3.37 0.14
C TRP A 40 7.84 -3.82 -0.52
N THR A 41 8.10 -3.29 -1.70
CA THR A 41 9.37 -3.46 -2.43
C THR A 41 10.02 -2.11 -2.68
N VAL A 42 11.34 -2.07 -2.62
CA VAL A 42 12.14 -0.87 -2.93
C VAL A 42 12.49 -0.91 -4.40
N GLU A 43 11.92 0.01 -5.18
CA GLU A 43 12.29 0.17 -6.59
C GLU A 43 13.58 1.01 -6.69
N ASP A 44 13.62 2.13 -5.96
CA ASP A 44 14.81 2.96 -5.81
C ASP A 44 14.79 3.77 -4.49
N LYS A 45 15.74 4.71 -4.32
CA LYS A 45 15.84 5.54 -3.10
C LYS A 45 14.68 6.50 -2.88
N ASN A 46 13.92 6.82 -3.92
CA ASN A 46 12.80 7.74 -3.94
C ASN A 46 11.44 7.03 -4.07
N THR A 47 11.44 5.76 -4.48
CA THR A 47 10.24 5.04 -4.89
C THR A 47 10.08 3.71 -4.15
N LEU A 48 8.94 3.58 -3.47
CA LEU A 48 8.48 2.33 -2.87
C LEU A 48 7.23 1.85 -3.60
N VAL A 49 7.12 0.55 -3.80
CA VAL A 49 5.98 -0.09 -4.45
C VAL A 49 5.29 -1.01 -3.45
N LEU A 50 3.99 -0.79 -3.24
CA LEU A 50 3.14 -1.65 -2.41
C LEU A 50 2.24 -2.50 -3.30
N LYS A 51 2.25 -3.82 -3.14
CA LYS A 51 1.46 -4.75 -3.95
C LYS A 51 0.73 -5.75 -3.07
N ARG A 52 -0.48 -6.17 -3.50
CA ARG A 52 -1.20 -7.30 -2.89
C ARG A 52 -0.33 -8.55 -3.04
N VAL A 53 -0.17 -9.31 -1.95
CA VAL A 53 0.52 -10.62 -2.01
C VAL A 53 -0.34 -11.62 -2.78
N ASN A 54 -1.66 -11.57 -2.57
CA ASN A 54 -2.65 -12.35 -3.30
C ASN A 54 -3.47 -11.40 -4.20
N PRO A 55 -3.16 -11.32 -5.51
CA PRO A 55 -3.89 -10.46 -6.43
C PRO A 55 -5.35 -10.89 -6.55
N LEU A 56 -6.26 -9.92 -6.64
CA LEU A 56 -7.65 -10.19 -6.98
C LEU A 56 -7.76 -10.64 -8.44
N GLU A 57 -8.68 -11.55 -8.73
CA GLU A 57 -8.99 -11.91 -10.11
C GLU A 57 -9.63 -10.72 -10.83
N ILE A 58 -8.86 -10.07 -11.70
CA ILE A 58 -9.39 -9.03 -12.57
C ILE A 58 -10.13 -9.74 -13.71
N ASN A 59 -11.47 -9.76 -13.65
CA ASN A 59 -12.30 -10.19 -14.76
C ASN A 59 -12.07 -9.23 -15.95
N THR A 60 -11.16 -9.58 -16.87
CA THR A 60 -10.81 -8.79 -18.06
C THR A 60 -11.90 -8.80 -19.16
N ARG A 61 -13.16 -9.07 -18.82
CA ARG A 61 -14.28 -9.15 -19.78
C ARG A 61 -15.08 -7.85 -19.88
N THR A 62 -14.45 -6.75 -20.29
CA THR A 62 -15.18 -5.57 -20.83
C THR A 62 -14.23 -4.61 -21.56
N ASN A 63 -13.85 -4.95 -22.80
CA ASN A 63 -14.05 -4.10 -23.98
C ASN A 63 -13.48 -4.79 -25.24
N SER A 64 -14.28 -5.70 -25.78
CA SER A 64 -14.27 -5.98 -27.21
C SER A 64 -15.73 -5.99 -27.66
N LYS A 65 -16.28 -4.80 -27.88
CA LYS A 65 -17.26 -4.45 -28.92
C LYS A 65 -17.68 -2.99 -28.79
#